data_AF-A0A2A6CJ76-F1
#
_entry.id   AF-A0A2A6CJ76-F1
#
_cell.length_a   1.000
_cell.length_b   1.000
_cell.length_c   1.000
_cell.angle_alpha   90.00
_cell.angle_beta   90.00
_cell.angle_gamma   90.00
#
_symmetry.space_group_name_H-M   'P 1'
#
loop_
_entity.id
_entity.type
_entity.pdbx_description
1 polymer ?
#
loop_
_entity_poly.entity_id
_entity_poly.type
_entity_poly.pdbx_seq_one_letter_code
_entity_poly.pdbx_strand_id
1 'polypeptide(L)'
;MKIIVKPAKETYVDADWVSRIKLLRQEIGQLIPDSPQGIENIKYTVEHIEVFKKPSSLRELSSEISGSTLGNLLMLEGNEYLLCGRMKENGKLSCAACGQVKPDEIYYLVAKWNDIPAAFIEEMKTFQS
;
A
#
# COMPACT_ATOMS: atom_id res chain seq x y z
N MET A 1 6.49 -4.87 23.84
CA MET A 1 5.67 -5.39 22.74
C MET A 1 6.59 -5.58 21.55
N LYS A 2 6.98 -6.81 21.20
CA LYS A 2 7.76 -7.05 19.97
C LYS A 2 6.79 -6.91 18.81
N ILE A 3 6.97 -5.90 17.98
CA ILE A 3 6.27 -5.82 16.70
C ILE A 3 6.85 -6.97 15.87
N ILE A 4 6.08 -8.03 15.68
CA ILE A 4 6.46 -9.12 14.77
C ILE A 4 6.28 -8.53 13.37
N VAL A 5 7.38 -8.12 12.76
CA VAL A 5 7.40 -7.70 11.35
C VAL A 5 7.30 -8.99 10.54
N LYS A 6 6.20 -9.12 9.79
CA LYS A 6 6.01 -10.24 8.87
C LYS A 6 7.01 -10.10 7.71
N PRO A 7 7.70 -11.18 7.28
CA PRO A 7 8.65 -11.11 6.17
C PRO A 7 8.02 -10.53 4.90
N ALA A 8 8.83 -9.85 4.09
CA ALA A 8 8.37 -9.16 2.88
C ALA A 8 7.63 -10.10 1.91
N LYS A 9 8.15 -11.30 1.69
CA LYS A 9 7.53 -12.32 0.83
C LYS A 9 6.15 -12.72 1.32
N GLU A 10 6.00 -12.99 2.61
CA GLU A 10 4.71 -13.40 3.15
C GLU A 10 3.71 -12.22 3.12
N THR A 11 4.17 -11.00 3.35
CA THR A 11 3.36 -9.79 3.22
C THR A 11 2.89 -9.58 1.78
N TYR A 12 3.77 -9.84 0.80
CA TYR A 12 3.45 -9.79 -0.62
C TYR A 12 2.41 -10.85 -1.01
N VAL A 13 2.55 -12.07 -0.50
CA VAL A 13 1.59 -13.17 -0.73
C VAL A 13 0.23 -12.84 -0.14
N ASP A 14 0.21 -12.27 1.07
CA ASP A 14 -1.02 -11.87 1.72
C ASP A 14 -1.73 -10.72 1.01
N ALA A 15 -1.01 -9.72 0.49
CA ALA A 15 -1.63 -8.55 -0.13
C ALA A 15 -2.43 -8.93 -1.39
N ASP A 16 -3.57 -8.29 -1.63
CA ASP A 16 -4.37 -8.53 -2.83
C ASP A 16 -3.76 -7.80 -4.05
N TRP A 17 -3.08 -6.69 -3.79
CA TRP A 17 -2.38 -5.88 -4.79
C TRP A 17 -1.09 -5.29 -4.23
N VAL A 18 -0.11 -5.09 -5.12
CA VAL A 18 1.20 -4.49 -4.83
C VAL A 18 1.62 -3.64 -6.03
N SER A 19 1.96 -2.39 -5.80
CA SER A 19 2.30 -1.46 -6.88
C SER A 19 3.29 -0.39 -6.44
N ARG A 20 4.18 -0.02 -7.37
CA ARG A 20 4.87 1.27 -7.33
C ARG A 20 3.88 2.35 -7.74
N ILE A 21 3.55 3.23 -6.82
CA ILE A 21 2.62 4.33 -7.04
C ILE A 21 3.35 5.66 -6.99
N LYS A 22 2.82 6.65 -7.70
CA LYS A 22 3.08 8.06 -7.44
C LYS A 22 1.86 8.67 -6.76
N LEU A 23 2.06 9.31 -5.61
CA LEU A 23 0.97 10.01 -4.94
C LEU A 23 0.69 11.32 -5.67
N LEU A 24 -0.52 11.49 -6.20
CA LEU A 24 -0.95 12.73 -6.84
C LEU A 24 -1.66 13.66 -5.87
N ARG A 25 -2.50 13.11 -5.00
CA ARG A 25 -3.28 13.88 -4.02
C ARG A 25 -3.60 13.04 -2.79
N GLN A 26 -3.60 13.67 -1.62
CA GLN A 26 -4.04 13.05 -0.37
C GLN A 26 -5.09 13.92 0.33
N GLU A 27 -6.28 13.37 0.54
CA GLU A 27 -7.38 14.05 1.23
C GLU A 27 -7.67 13.36 2.56
N ILE A 28 -7.61 14.11 3.66
CA ILE A 28 -7.88 13.62 5.01
C ILE A 28 -9.26 14.13 5.44
N GLY A 29 -10.20 13.21 5.54
CA GLY A 29 -11.51 13.44 6.13
C GLY A 29 -11.50 13.28 7.66
N GLN A 30 -12.63 13.60 8.28
CA GLN A 30 -12.86 13.32 9.69
C GLN A 30 -12.92 11.81 9.92
N LEU A 31 -12.20 11.33 10.94
CA LEU A 31 -12.36 9.97 11.41
C LEU A 31 -13.68 9.90 12.18
N ILE A 32 -14.69 9.28 11.58
CA ILE A 32 -16.02 9.11 12.16
C ILE A 32 -16.12 7.66 12.65
N PRO A 33 -16.02 7.42 13.98
CA PRO A 33 -16.36 6.11 14.54
C PRO A 33 -17.77 5.72 14.10
N ASP A 34 -17.96 4.46 13.68
CA ASP A 34 -19.23 3.89 13.23
C ASP A 34 -19.76 4.34 11.85
N SER A 35 -18.93 4.99 11.03
CA SER A 35 -19.30 5.23 9.62
C SER A 35 -19.30 3.91 8.81
N PRO A 36 -20.07 3.82 7.69
CA PRO A 36 -19.97 2.68 6.77
C PRO A 36 -18.59 2.51 6.15
N GLN A 37 -17.77 3.57 6.13
CA GLN A 37 -16.37 3.52 5.69
C GLN A 37 -15.42 3.04 6.80
N GLY A 38 -15.92 2.85 8.03
CA GLY A 38 -15.18 2.43 9.19
C GLY A 38 -14.15 3.47 9.62
N ILE A 39 -12.93 3.00 9.90
CA ILE A 39 -11.79 3.83 10.32
C ILE A 39 -11.03 4.45 9.14
N GLU A 40 -11.44 4.20 7.90
CA GLU A 40 -10.78 4.78 6.73
C GLU A 40 -11.28 6.20 6.49
N ASN A 41 -10.40 7.16 6.72
CA ASN A 41 -10.66 8.59 6.56
C ASN A 41 -9.67 9.27 5.62
N ILE A 42 -8.77 8.51 4.98
CA ILE A 42 -7.86 9.06 3.97
C ILE A 42 -8.26 8.54 2.60
N LYS A 43 -8.32 9.45 1.62
CA LYS A 43 -8.42 9.12 0.21
C LYS A 43 -7.15 9.54 -0.51
N TYR A 44 -6.47 8.57 -1.11
CA TYR A 44 -5.33 8.81 -1.99
C TYR A 44 -5.77 8.77 -3.44
N THR A 45 -5.38 9.77 -4.21
CA THR A 45 -5.37 9.70 -5.68
C THR A 45 -3.94 9.42 -6.12
N VAL A 46 -3.76 8.34 -6.86
CA VAL A 46 -2.44 7.84 -7.27
C VAL A 46 -2.37 7.55 -8.76
N GLU A 47 -1.16 7.53 -9.27
CA GLU A 47 -0.80 6.91 -10.54
C GLU A 47 -0.05 5.61 -10.27
N HIS A 48 -0.52 4.50 -10.84
CA HIS A 48 0.19 3.22 -10.78
C HIS A 48 1.28 3.18 -11.85
N ILE A 49 2.54 3.41 -11.45
CA ILE A 49 3.69 3.38 -12.37
C ILE A 49 4.00 1.94 -12.78
N GLU A 50 4.02 1.03 -11.80
CA GLU A 50 4.29 -0.39 -12.02
C GLU A 50 3.41 -1.23 -11.09
N VAL A 51 2.80 -2.29 -11.63
CA VAL A 51 1.92 -3.18 -10.87
C VAL A 51 2.58 -4.55 -10.78
N PHE A 52 3.00 -4.93 -9.58
CA PHE A 52 3.66 -6.23 -9.32
C PHE A 52 2.64 -7.33 -9.05
N LYS A 53 1.53 -6.97 -8.40
CA LYS A 53 0.42 -7.87 -8.08
C LYS A 53 -0.91 -7.14 -8.20
N LYS A 54 -1.90 -7.81 -8.77
CA LYS A 54 -3.30 -7.38 -8.76
C LYS A 54 -4.24 -8.58 -8.73
N PRO A 55 -5.47 -8.43 -8.21
CA PRO A 55 -6.49 -9.46 -8.32
C PRO A 55 -6.78 -9.81 -9.78
N SER A 56 -6.96 -11.09 -10.09
CA SER A 56 -7.27 -11.57 -11.44
C SER A 56 -8.61 -11.06 -11.97
N SER A 57 -9.53 -10.73 -11.07
CA SER A 57 -10.85 -10.14 -11.39
C SER A 57 -10.77 -8.69 -11.89
N LEU A 58 -9.65 -7.99 -11.67
CA LEU A 58 -9.47 -6.61 -12.10
C LEU A 58 -8.64 -6.54 -13.38
N ARG A 59 -9.10 -5.75 -14.35
CA ARG A 59 -8.29 -5.41 -15.53
C ARG A 59 -7.11 -4.53 -15.11
N GLU A 60 -7.40 -3.47 -14.37
CA GLU A 60 -6.46 -2.47 -13.86
C GLU A 60 -6.80 -2.09 -12.41
N LEU A 61 -5.81 -1.54 -11.70
CA LEU A 61 -5.99 -1.03 -10.35
C LEU A 61 -6.61 0.38 -10.41
N SER A 62 -7.56 0.67 -9.53
CA SER A 62 -8.17 2.00 -9.39
C SER A 62 -7.13 3.03 -8.94
N SER A 63 -7.15 4.23 -9.52
CA SER A 63 -6.34 5.36 -9.06
C SER A 63 -6.77 5.92 -7.71
N GLU A 64 -7.89 5.45 -7.16
CA GLU A 64 -8.36 5.81 -5.83
C GLU A 64 -8.11 4.67 -4.83
N ILE A 65 -7.36 4.98 -3.77
CA ILE A 65 -7.04 4.07 -2.67
C ILE A 65 -7.52 4.69 -1.36
N SER A 66 -8.22 3.91 -0.55
CA SER A 66 -8.59 4.31 0.80
C SER A 66 -7.53 3.93 1.82
N GLY A 67 -7.36 4.74 2.86
CA GLY A 67 -6.52 4.42 4.01
C GLY A 67 -7.03 5.08 5.28
N SER A 68 -6.24 4.97 6.35
CA SER A 68 -6.60 5.49 7.67
C SER A 68 -5.46 6.31 8.26
N THR A 69 -5.82 7.39 8.98
CA THR A 69 -4.87 8.10 9.86
C THR A 69 -4.45 7.24 11.05
N LEU A 70 -5.18 6.16 11.36
CA LEU A 70 -4.76 5.18 12.36
C LEU A 70 -3.54 4.42 11.84
N GLY A 71 -2.40 4.64 12.49
CA GLY A 71 -1.10 4.12 12.05
C GLY A 71 -0.22 5.15 11.33
N ASN A 72 -0.64 6.42 11.24
CA ASN A 72 0.17 7.53 10.73
C ASN A 72 0.73 7.32 9.31
N LEU A 73 -0.10 6.75 8.43
CA LEU A 73 0.22 6.57 7.02
C LEU A 73 0.03 7.90 6.27
N LEU A 74 0.98 8.81 6.38
CA LEU A 74 0.96 10.07 5.62
C LEU A 74 2.08 10.05 4.60
N MET A 75 1.73 10.30 3.34
CA MET A 75 2.65 10.35 2.22
C MET A 75 2.73 11.78 1.71
N LEU A 76 3.83 12.08 1.01
CA LEU A 76 4.06 13.38 0.41
C LEU A 76 3.68 13.32 -1.07
N GLU A 77 2.85 14.25 -1.51
CA GLU A 77 2.44 14.37 -2.91
C GLU A 77 3.66 14.55 -3.84
N GLY A 78 3.57 13.99 -5.04
CA GLY A 78 4.64 14.00 -6.04
C GLY A 78 5.70 12.90 -5.85
N ASN A 79 5.78 12.27 -4.68
CA ASN A 79 6.72 11.18 -4.42
C ASN A 79 6.16 9.81 -4.82
N GLU A 80 7.09 8.88 -4.98
CA GLU A 80 6.81 7.51 -5.33
C GLU A 80 7.04 6.56 -4.16
N TYR A 81 6.19 5.55 -4.06
CA TYR A 81 6.16 4.62 -2.95
C TYR A 81 5.87 3.20 -3.45
N LEU A 82 6.41 2.21 -2.74
CA LEU A 82 5.93 0.83 -2.84
C LEU A 82 4.76 0.67 -1.87
N LEU A 83 3.57 0.44 -2.40
CA LEU A 83 2.35 0.34 -1.63
C LEU A 83 1.64 -0.98 -1.93
N CYS A 84 1.08 -1.60 -0.90
CA CYS A 84 0.23 -2.77 -1.03
C CYS A 84 -0.99 -2.69 -0.12
N GLY A 85 -1.95 -3.58 -0.38
CA GLY A 85 -3.16 -3.59 0.42
C GLY A 85 -4.18 -4.63 0.03
N ARG A 86 -5.42 -4.34 0.37
CA ARG A 86 -6.58 -5.21 0.16
C ARG A 86 -7.50 -4.66 -0.92
N MET A 87 -8.26 -5.55 -1.54
CA MET A 87 -9.38 -5.21 -2.40
C MET A 87 -10.68 -5.47 -1.64
N LYS A 88 -11.54 -4.45 -1.56
CA LYS A 88 -12.89 -4.56 -0.98
C LYS A 88 -13.84 -5.22 -1.98
N GLU A 89 -15.00 -5.66 -1.49
CA GLU A 89 -16.01 -6.36 -2.30
C GLU A 89 -16.48 -5.60 -3.56
N ASN A 90 -16.38 -4.27 -3.57
CA ASN A 90 -16.73 -3.42 -4.70
C ASN A 90 -15.54 -3.08 -5.63
N GLY A 91 -14.42 -3.78 -5.49
CA GLY A 91 -13.20 -3.53 -6.27
C GLY A 91 -12.39 -2.31 -5.82
N LYS A 92 -12.83 -1.59 -4.78
CA LYS A 92 -12.05 -0.47 -4.22
C LYS A 92 -10.83 -0.98 -3.48
N LEU A 93 -9.72 -0.28 -3.66
CA LEU A 93 -8.46 -0.60 -3.02
C LEU A 93 -8.39 0.07 -1.65
N SER A 94 -7.86 -0.64 -0.66
CA SER A 94 -7.49 -0.05 0.62
C SER A 94 -6.09 -0.45 1.05
N CYS A 95 -5.46 0.39 1.85
CA CYS A 95 -4.14 0.15 2.43
C CYS A 95 -4.12 0.53 3.91
N ALA A 96 -3.20 -0.09 4.65
CA ALA A 96 -2.96 0.19 6.06
C ALA A 96 -1.48 0.45 6.30
N ALA A 97 -1.13 1.21 7.34
CA ALA A 97 0.28 1.46 7.68
C ALA A 97 1.05 0.17 8.01
N CYS A 98 0.37 -0.80 8.61
CA CYS A 98 0.91 -2.10 8.92
C CYS A 98 0.74 -3.06 7.74
N GLY A 99 1.65 -4.04 7.63
CA GLY A 99 1.59 -5.05 6.57
C GLY A 99 1.94 -4.49 5.19
N GLN A 100 2.84 -3.51 5.12
CA GLN A 100 3.41 -3.03 3.87
C GLN A 100 4.60 -3.87 3.45
N VAL A 101 4.69 -4.19 2.17
CA VAL A 101 5.88 -4.84 1.60
C VAL A 101 7.02 -3.84 1.61
N LYS A 102 8.10 -4.17 2.31
CA LYS A 102 9.31 -3.35 2.36
C LYS A 102 10.53 -4.20 2.71
N PRO A 103 11.74 -3.77 2.32
CA PRO A 103 12.99 -4.33 2.84
C PRO A 103 13.08 -4.21 4.36
N ASP A 104 13.83 -5.11 4.99
CA ASP A 104 14.02 -5.13 6.45
C ASP A 104 14.79 -3.90 6.95
N GLU A 105 15.62 -3.29 6.10
CA GLU A 105 16.41 -2.09 6.41
C GLU A 105 15.58 -0.80 6.45
N ILE A 106 14.37 -0.82 5.87
CA ILE A 106 13.49 0.35 5.87
C ILE A 106 12.65 0.35 7.15
N TYR A 107 12.94 1.26 8.07
CA TYR A 107 12.21 1.38 9.33
C TYR A 107 10.93 2.23 9.25
N TYR A 108 10.74 2.96 8.16
CA TYR A 108 9.49 3.68 7.91
C TYR A 108 8.35 2.72 7.57
N LEU A 109 7.11 3.15 7.83
CA LEU A 109 5.90 2.34 7.63
C LEU A 109 5.69 1.98 6.15
N VAL A 110 5.99 2.93 5.25
CA VAL A 110 5.95 2.73 3.80
C VAL A 110 7.30 3.08 3.21
N ALA A 111 7.76 2.23 2.29
CA ALA A 111 8.99 2.45 1.57
C ALA A 111 8.79 3.48 0.45
N LYS A 112 9.54 4.58 0.51
CA LYS A 112 9.72 5.46 -0.66
C LYS A 112 10.48 4.68 -1.72
N TRP A 113 10.06 4.81 -2.97
CA TRP A 113 10.61 4.01 -4.07
C TRP A 113 12.14 4.17 -4.20
N ASN A 114 12.64 5.40 -4.08
CA ASN A 114 14.07 5.70 -4.22
C ASN A 114 14.94 5.15 -3.06
N ASP A 115 14.32 4.75 -1.94
CA ASP A 115 15.04 4.19 -0.80
C ASP A 115 15.12 2.66 -0.87
N ILE A 116 14.45 2.02 -1.84
CA ILE A 116 14.40 0.56 -1.98
C ILE A 116 15.62 0.07 -2.76
N PRO A 117 16.42 -0.86 -2.21
CA PRO A 117 17.54 -1.45 -2.94
C PRO A 117 17.08 -2.16 -4.22
N ALA A 118 17.80 -1.98 -5.33
CA ALA A 118 17.49 -2.63 -6.60
C ALA A 118 17.42 -4.16 -6.48
N ALA A 119 18.28 -4.76 -5.65
CA ALA A 119 18.27 -6.20 -5.38
C ALA A 119 16.94 -6.68 -4.79
N PHE A 120 16.33 -5.89 -3.89
CA PHE A 120 15.03 -6.21 -3.31
C PHE A 120 13.91 -6.12 -4.35
N ILE A 121 13.96 -5.14 -5.27
CA ILE A 121 12.97 -5.02 -6.35
C ILE A 121 13.00 -6.26 -7.24
N GLU A 122 14.20 -6.72 -7.61
CA GLU A 122 14.36 -7.94 -8.41
C GLU A 122 13.92 -9.19 -7.65
N GLU A 123 14.25 -9.30 -6.36
CA GLU A 123 13.76 -10.38 -5.50
C GLU A 123 12.23 -10.38 -5.42
N MET A 124 11.61 -9.22 -5.21
CA MET A 124 10.15 -9.08 -5.08
C MET A 124 9.41 -9.56 -6.34
N LYS A 125 9.97 -9.34 -7.53
CA LYS A 125 9.40 -9.85 -8.78
C LYS A 125 9.34 -11.38 -8.82
N THR A 126 10.21 -12.07 -8.07
CA THR A 126 10.21 -13.54 -7.94
C THR A 126 9.18 -14.06 -6.93
N PHE A 127 8.53 -13.19 -6.15
CA PHE A 127 7.49 -13.61 -5.19
C PHE A 127 6.19 -14.04 -5.86
N GLN A 128 6.08 -13.92 -7.19
CA GLN A 128 4.94 -14.38 -7.96
C GLN A 128 4.77 -15.90 -7.82
N SER A 129 3.55 -16.30 -7.45
CA SER A 129 3.03 -17.67 -7.45
C SER A 129 1.88 -17.77 -8.43
#